data_AF-A0A1I4FJC0-F1
#
_entry.id   AF-A0A1I4FJC0-F1
#
_cell.length_a   1.000
_cell.length_b   1.000
_cell.length_c   1.000
_cell.angle_alpha   90.00
_cell.angle_beta   90.00
_cell.angle_gamma   90.00
#
_symmetry.space_group_name_H-M   'P 1'
#
loop_
_entity.id
_entity.type
_entity.pdbx_description
1 polymer ?
#
loop_
_entity_poly.entity_id
_entity_poly.type
_entity_poly.pdbx_seq_one_letter_code
_entity_poly.pdbx_strand_id
1 'polypeptide(L)'
;MNYFPHPKTFERRPDLDALFQAFATPTDLGARIVKGLIASSIRTTGINDTHYRDDNEDIARALDGGAPTTPTEHYAEYGYFEKRSALPANFDSDWYVRTYPDVAEELRAGRLDTAERHFIGRGHLEWRLPCAAAEADHKFWISMLGG
;
A
#
# COMPACT_ATOMS: atom_id res chain seq x y z
N MET A 1 -11.37 -2.64 7.20
CA MET A 1 -11.00 -2.04 5.91
C MET A 1 -10.28 -3.09 5.08
N ASN A 2 -10.67 -3.20 3.82
CA ASN A 2 -10.08 -4.00 2.74
C ASN A 2 -9.02 -3.22 1.94
N TYR A 3 -8.90 -1.90 2.12
CA TYR A 3 -7.91 -1.11 1.41
C TYR A 3 -7.47 0.15 2.16
N PHE A 4 -6.17 0.42 2.13
CA PHE A 4 -5.55 1.64 2.64
C PHE A 4 -5.41 2.67 1.50
N PRO A 5 -5.33 3.99 1.81
CA PRO A 5 -5.34 5.01 0.76
C PRO A 5 -4.08 4.92 -0.09
N HIS A 6 -4.17 5.30 -1.36
CA HIS A 6 -2.99 5.49 -2.19
C HIS A 6 -2.23 6.76 -1.77
N PRO A 7 -0.88 6.80 -1.75
CA PRO A 7 -0.13 8.00 -1.40
C PRO A 7 -0.44 9.23 -2.29
N LYS A 8 -0.88 9.04 -3.54
CA LYS A 8 -1.31 10.18 -4.38
C LYS A 8 -2.62 10.82 -3.91
N THR A 9 -3.39 10.19 -3.02
CA THR A 9 -4.58 10.83 -2.42
C THR A 9 -4.20 12.09 -1.65
N PHE A 10 -2.94 12.21 -1.21
CA PHE A 10 -2.44 13.35 -0.45
C PHE A 10 -1.86 14.47 -1.32
N GLU A 11 -1.79 14.34 -2.65
CA GLU A 11 -1.20 15.37 -3.53
C GLU A 11 -1.87 16.76 -3.40
N ARG A 12 -3.11 16.80 -2.90
CA ARG A 12 -3.87 18.05 -2.66
C ARG A 12 -3.89 18.48 -1.20
N ARG A 13 -3.13 17.81 -0.32
CA ARG A 13 -3.13 17.99 1.14
C ARG A 13 -1.74 18.37 1.65
N PRO A 14 -1.25 19.60 1.33
CA PRO A 14 0.05 20.06 1.80
C PRO A 14 0.11 20.15 3.34
N ASP A 15 -1.04 20.28 4.00
CA ASP A 15 -1.18 20.20 5.46
C ASP A 15 -0.77 18.83 6.02
N LEU A 16 -0.79 17.78 5.20
CA LEU A 16 -0.43 16.42 5.56
C LEU A 16 0.95 15.99 5.01
N ASP A 17 1.72 16.88 4.39
CA ASP A 17 3.06 16.55 3.85
C ASP A 17 4.01 15.98 4.91
N ALA A 18 3.83 16.40 6.17
CA ALA A 18 4.58 15.90 7.31
C ALA A 18 4.46 14.38 7.53
N LEU A 19 3.40 13.74 7.00
CA LEU A 19 3.24 12.28 7.04
C LEU A 19 4.34 11.55 6.27
N PHE A 20 4.90 12.17 5.24
CA PHE A 20 5.87 11.55 4.32
C PHE A 20 7.29 12.10 4.51
N GLN A 21 7.54 12.86 5.59
CA GLN A 21 8.88 13.32 5.96
C GLN A 21 9.53 12.28 6.87
N ALA A 22 10.64 11.70 6.43
CA ALA A 22 11.30 10.60 7.13
C ALA A 22 11.67 10.97 8.57
N PHE A 23 11.42 10.05 9.50
CA PHE A 23 11.76 10.12 10.93
C PHE A 23 11.10 11.24 11.76
N ALA A 24 10.19 12.02 11.16
CA ALA A 24 9.41 13.01 11.91
C ALA A 24 8.10 12.39 12.40
N THR A 25 7.91 12.33 13.72
CA THR A 25 6.55 12.17 14.26
C THR A 25 5.79 13.46 13.99
N PRO A 26 4.66 13.45 13.25
CA PRO A 26 3.89 14.66 13.03
C PRO A 26 3.50 15.28 14.38
N THR A 27 3.76 16.56 14.58
CA THR A 27 3.37 17.28 15.80
C THR A 27 1.91 17.75 15.73
N ASP A 28 1.41 17.97 14.52
CA ASP A 28 0.01 18.29 14.25
C ASP A 28 -0.93 17.13 14.64
N LEU A 29 -1.99 17.45 15.39
CA LEU A 29 -2.95 16.46 15.85
C LEU A 29 -3.72 15.82 14.68
N GLY A 30 -4.06 16.61 13.66
CA GLY A 30 -4.75 16.11 12.46
C GLY A 30 -3.90 15.05 11.74
N ALA A 31 -2.64 15.37 11.46
CA ALA A 31 -1.70 14.45 10.85
C ALA A 31 -1.50 13.18 11.69
N ARG A 32 -1.39 13.29 13.02
CA ARG A 32 -1.29 12.11 13.92
C ARG A 32 -2.52 11.20 13.84
N ILE A 33 -3.72 11.78 13.82
CA ILE A 33 -4.97 11.02 13.68
C ILE A 33 -5.01 10.33 12.32
N VAL A 34 -4.69 11.04 11.24
CA VAL A 34 -4.66 10.47 9.88
C VAL A 34 -3.63 9.33 9.79
N LYS A 35 -2.41 9.52 10.32
CA LYS A 35 -1.37 8.47 10.40
C LYS A 35 -1.92 7.22 11.08
N GLY A 36 -2.55 7.39 12.25
CA GLY A 36 -3.11 6.29 13.03
C GLY A 36 -4.21 5.53 12.29
N LEU A 37 -5.09 6.24 11.58
CA LEU A 37 -6.16 5.61 10.77
C LEU A 37 -5.60 4.80 9.60
N ILE A 38 -4.59 5.33 8.90
CA ILE A 38 -3.90 4.62 7.82
C ILE A 38 -3.22 3.36 8.36
N ALA A 39 -2.44 3.50 9.44
CA ALA A 39 -1.74 2.37 10.05
C ALA A 39 -2.73 1.30 10.55
N SER A 40 -3.87 1.70 11.14
CA SER A 40 -4.94 0.78 11.53
C SER A 40 -5.58 0.07 10.33
N SER A 41 -5.78 0.77 9.21
CA SER A 41 -6.28 0.17 7.97
C SER A 41 -5.30 -0.86 7.42
N ILE A 42 -4.00 -0.53 7.35
CA ILE A 42 -2.95 -1.44 6.90
C ILE A 42 -2.91 -2.70 7.76
N ARG A 43 -2.93 -2.57 9.10
CA ARG A 43 -2.96 -3.72 10.01
C ARG A 43 -4.18 -4.62 9.82
N THR A 44 -5.32 -4.02 9.48
CA THR A 44 -6.57 -4.76 9.27
C THR A 44 -6.57 -5.48 7.92
N THR A 45 -6.10 -4.82 6.86
CA THR A 45 -6.01 -5.41 5.52
C THR A 45 -4.88 -6.44 5.43
N GLY A 46 -3.76 -6.17 6.11
CA GLY A 46 -2.51 -6.90 5.96
C GLY A 46 -1.80 -6.62 4.63
N ILE A 47 -0.53 -7.03 4.56
CA ILE A 47 0.21 -7.10 3.30
C ILE A 47 0.72 -8.54 3.09
N ASN A 48 1.16 -8.84 1.87
CA ASN A 48 1.89 -10.07 1.61
C ASN A 48 3.30 -9.96 2.20
N ASP A 49 3.47 -10.57 3.36
CA ASP A 49 4.72 -10.55 4.13
C ASP A 49 5.92 -11.10 3.32
N THR A 50 5.74 -12.18 2.57
CA THR A 50 6.80 -12.75 1.72
C THR A 50 7.25 -11.76 0.67
N HIS A 51 6.29 -11.21 -0.09
CA HIS A 51 6.60 -10.23 -1.12
C HIS A 51 7.31 -9.00 -0.55
N TYR A 52 6.83 -8.50 0.58
CA TYR A 52 7.43 -7.32 1.21
C TYR A 52 8.86 -7.60 1.69
N ARG A 53 9.17 -8.79 2.21
CA ARG A 53 10.54 -9.16 2.58
C ARG A 53 11.45 -9.30 1.38
N ASP A 54 10.96 -9.91 0.30
CA ASP A 54 11.74 -10.11 -0.93
C ASP A 54 12.15 -8.76 -1.56
N ASP A 55 11.27 -7.77 -1.52
CA ASP A 55 11.52 -6.42 -2.04
C ASP A 55 12.32 -5.51 -1.08
N ASN A 56 12.42 -5.88 0.20
CA ASN A 56 13.03 -5.05 1.25
C ASN A 56 14.05 -5.84 2.07
N GLU A 57 15.25 -6.01 1.51
CA GLU A 57 16.34 -6.80 2.11
C GLU A 57 16.74 -6.31 3.52
N ASP A 58 16.66 -5.00 3.77
CA ASP A 58 16.91 -4.41 5.08
C ASP A 58 15.91 -4.93 6.15
N ILE A 59 14.64 -5.05 5.78
CA ILE A 59 13.59 -5.59 6.65
C ILE A 59 13.73 -7.09 6.80
N ALA A 60 14.05 -7.81 5.71
CA ALA A 60 14.30 -9.24 5.78
C ALA A 60 15.43 -9.56 6.79
N ARG A 61 16.57 -8.86 6.68
CA ARG A 61 17.71 -8.98 7.60
C ARG A 61 17.34 -8.61 9.04
N ALA A 62 16.57 -7.55 9.26
CA ALA A 62 16.15 -7.15 10.60
C ALA A 62 15.28 -8.24 11.27
N LEU A 63 14.32 -8.79 10.52
CA LEU A 63 13.45 -9.86 11.00
C LEU A 63 14.21 -11.16 11.27
N ASP A 64 15.12 -11.56 10.38
CA ASP A 64 15.98 -12.74 10.57
C ASP A 64 16.94 -12.55 11.76
N GLY A 65 17.32 -11.31 12.06
CA GLY A 65 18.07 -10.90 13.24
C GLY A 65 17.25 -10.86 14.55
N GLY A 66 15.95 -11.21 14.50
CA GLY A 66 15.08 -11.26 15.67
C GLY A 66 14.43 -9.94 16.07
N ALA A 67 14.33 -8.97 15.14
CA ALA A 67 13.59 -7.74 15.40
C ALA A 67 12.14 -8.05 15.83
N PRO A 68 11.63 -7.42 16.91
CA PRO A 68 10.29 -7.69 17.43
C PRO A 68 9.21 -6.93 16.63
N THR A 69 9.14 -7.18 15.33
CA THR A 69 8.14 -6.60 14.41
C THR A 69 7.70 -7.65 13.39
N THR A 70 6.64 -7.36 12.63
CA THR A 70 6.25 -8.11 11.44
C THR A 70 6.41 -7.22 10.19
N PRO A 71 6.44 -7.78 8.97
CA PRO A 71 6.41 -6.97 7.74
C PRO A 71 5.19 -6.04 7.69
N THR A 72 4.00 -6.55 8.01
CA THR A 72 2.78 -5.74 8.10
C THR A 72 2.90 -4.61 9.13
N GLU A 73 3.44 -4.86 10.32
CA GLU A 73 3.62 -3.83 11.36
C GLU A 73 4.64 -2.78 10.93
N HIS A 74 5.77 -3.22 10.35
CA HIS A 74 6.77 -2.32 9.80
C HIS A 74 6.19 -1.42 8.70
N TYR A 75 5.44 -2.01 7.77
CA TYR A 75 4.81 -1.24 6.69
C TYR A 75 3.78 -0.24 7.20
N ALA A 76 2.99 -0.63 8.21
CA ALA A 76 1.99 0.24 8.82
C ALA A 76 2.61 1.46 9.54
N GLU A 77 3.76 1.29 10.20
CA GLU A 77 4.39 2.35 10.99
C GLU A 77 5.36 3.23 10.19
N TYR A 78 6.07 2.61 9.24
CA TYR A 78 7.17 3.21 8.50
C TYR A 78 7.00 3.06 6.99
N GLY A 79 6.90 1.82 6.50
CA GLY A 79 7.05 1.53 5.06
C GLY A 79 6.10 2.31 4.16
N TYR A 80 4.82 2.43 4.53
CA TYR A 80 3.84 3.21 3.78
C TYR A 80 4.24 4.71 3.69
N PHE A 81 4.70 5.28 4.80
CA PHE A 81 5.10 6.68 4.91
C PHE A 81 6.48 6.96 4.28
N GLU A 82 7.33 5.93 4.19
CA GLU A 82 8.56 5.92 3.41
C GLU A 82 8.31 5.73 1.90
N LYS A 83 7.04 5.63 1.48
CA LYS A 83 6.64 5.38 0.08
C LYS A 83 7.16 4.04 -0.46
N ARG A 84 7.42 3.06 0.41
CA ARG A 84 7.67 1.68 -0.01
C ARG A 84 6.39 1.10 -0.61
N SER A 85 6.53 0.16 -1.54
CA SER A 85 5.40 -0.57 -2.10
C SER A 85 5.15 -1.85 -1.33
N ALA A 86 3.89 -2.25 -1.23
CA ALA A 86 3.50 -3.55 -0.68
C ALA A 86 2.28 -4.08 -1.42
N LEU A 87 2.24 -5.40 -1.62
CA LEU A 87 1.04 -6.08 -2.09
C LEU A 87 0.05 -6.25 -0.93
N PRO A 88 -1.20 -5.78 -1.04
CA PRO A 88 -2.23 -6.07 -0.05
C PRO A 88 -2.43 -7.57 0.12
N ALA A 89 -2.63 -8.05 1.36
CA ALA A 89 -2.79 -9.49 1.62
C ALA A 89 -4.04 -10.09 0.94
N ASN A 90 -5.03 -9.23 0.63
CA ASN A 90 -6.27 -9.57 -0.06
C ASN A 90 -6.22 -9.29 -1.57
N PHE A 91 -5.03 -9.16 -2.17
CA PHE A 91 -4.90 -9.04 -3.62
C PHE A 91 -5.52 -10.25 -4.33
N ASP A 92 -6.38 -9.99 -5.32
CA ASP A 92 -7.10 -11.02 -6.08
C ASP A 92 -6.65 -10.94 -7.54
N SER A 93 -5.70 -11.80 -7.90
CA SER A 93 -5.06 -11.82 -9.23
C SER A 93 -6.07 -12.12 -10.34
N ASP A 94 -7.06 -13.00 -10.09
CA ASP A 94 -8.09 -13.35 -11.06
C ASP A 94 -9.04 -12.19 -11.31
N TRP A 95 -9.48 -11.51 -10.24
CA TRP A 95 -10.26 -10.30 -10.36
C TRP A 95 -9.46 -9.18 -11.04
N TYR A 96 -8.19 -9.02 -10.68
CA TYR A 96 -7.31 -7.97 -11.20
C TYR A 96 -7.16 -8.10 -12.72
N VAL A 97 -6.79 -9.29 -13.21
CA VAL A 97 -6.60 -9.56 -14.64
C VAL A 97 -7.91 -9.45 -15.41
N ARG A 98 -9.05 -9.82 -14.82
CA ARG A 98 -10.37 -9.64 -15.43
C ARG A 98 -10.81 -8.18 -15.50
N THR A 99 -10.44 -7.39 -14.49
CA THR A 99 -10.82 -5.97 -14.36
C THR A 99 -9.93 -5.07 -15.22
N TYR A 100 -8.69 -5.48 -15.47
CA TYR A 100 -7.67 -4.72 -16.18
C TYR A 100 -7.17 -5.47 -17.43
N PRO A 101 -7.88 -5.33 -18.58
CA PRO A 101 -7.61 -6.12 -19.78
C PRO A 101 -6.20 -5.94 -20.35
N ASP A 102 -5.61 -4.76 -20.19
CA ASP A 102 -4.23 -4.47 -20.62
C ASP A 102 -3.19 -5.30 -19.84
N VAL A 103 -3.41 -5.53 -18.55
CA VAL A 103 -2.58 -6.44 -17.73
C VAL A 103 -2.71 -7.87 -18.24
N ALA A 104 -3.93 -8.30 -18.58
CA ALA A 104 -4.16 -9.61 -19.18
C ALA A 104 -3.44 -9.77 -20.54
N GLU A 105 -3.35 -8.71 -21.32
CA GLU A 105 -2.62 -8.68 -22.58
C GLU A 105 -1.11 -8.77 -22.38
N GLU A 106 -0.55 -8.04 -21.41
CA GLU A 106 0.88 -8.10 -21.08
C GLU A 106 1.30 -9.50 -20.58
N LEU A 107 0.46 -10.14 -19.75
CA LEU A 107 0.70 -11.52 -19.28
C LEU A 107 0.70 -12.51 -20.45
N ARG A 108 -0.31 -12.45 -21.34
CA ARG A 108 -0.40 -13.35 -22.50
C ARG A 108 0.76 -13.16 -23.48
N ALA A 109 1.24 -11.93 -23.62
CA ALA A 109 2.37 -11.61 -24.47
C ALA A 109 3.74 -11.91 -23.83
N GLY A 110 3.78 -12.39 -22.58
CA GLY A 110 5.02 -12.65 -21.85
C GLY A 110 5.84 -11.39 -21.52
N ARG A 111 5.21 -10.21 -21.52
CA ARG A 111 5.84 -8.93 -21.15
C ARG A 111 5.78 -8.65 -19.65
N LEU A 112 4.93 -9.38 -18.94
CA LEU A 112 4.71 -9.30 -17.50
C LEU A 112 4.70 -10.72 -16.94
N ASP A 113 5.37 -10.92 -15.80
CA ASP A 113 5.44 -12.24 -15.16
C ASP A 113 4.15 -12.58 -14.41
N THR A 114 3.67 -11.63 -13.58
CA THR A 114 2.49 -11.83 -12.73
C THR A 114 1.70 -10.53 -12.53
N ALA A 115 0.41 -10.66 -12.16
CA ALA A 115 -0.46 -9.53 -11.88
C ALA A 115 0.00 -8.73 -10.64
N GLU A 116 0.52 -9.43 -9.63
CA GLU A 116 1.11 -8.86 -8.42
C GLU A 116 2.27 -7.93 -8.78
N ARG A 117 3.16 -8.38 -9.68
CA ARG A 117 4.31 -7.58 -10.12
C ARG A 117 3.87 -6.31 -10.86
N HIS A 118 2.78 -6.38 -11.62
CA HIS A 118 2.19 -5.17 -12.21
C HIS A 118 1.64 -4.24 -11.13
N PHE A 119 0.84 -4.76 -10.20
CA PHE A 119 0.24 -3.94 -9.15
C PHE A 119 1.29 -3.16 -8.36
N ILE A 120 2.35 -3.84 -7.95
CA ILE A 120 3.42 -3.29 -7.09
C ILE A 120 4.31 -2.32 -7.86
N GLY A 121 4.65 -2.67 -9.11
CA GLY A 121 5.52 -1.82 -9.93
C GLY A 121 4.85 -0.55 -10.41
N ARG A 122 3.54 -0.59 -10.72
CA ARG A 122 2.83 0.57 -11.30
C ARG A 122 1.31 0.58 -11.12
N GLY A 123 0.65 -0.56 -10.97
CA GLY A 123 -0.81 -0.62 -10.89
C GLY A 123 -1.39 0.23 -9.76
N HIS A 124 -0.80 0.22 -8.57
CA HIS A 124 -1.26 1.10 -7.48
C HIS A 124 -1.07 2.59 -7.83
N LEU A 125 0.03 2.96 -8.51
CA LEU A 125 0.31 4.33 -8.96
C LEU A 125 -0.67 4.82 -10.03
N GLU A 126 -1.25 3.88 -10.76
CA GLU A 126 -2.31 4.07 -11.77
C GLU A 126 -3.71 4.05 -11.15
N TRP A 127 -3.84 4.08 -9.82
CA TRP A 127 -5.13 4.01 -9.10
C TRP A 127 -5.88 2.69 -9.26
N ARG A 128 -5.20 1.62 -9.65
CA ARG A 128 -5.82 0.30 -9.77
C ARG A 128 -6.01 -0.30 -8.39
N LEU A 129 -7.18 -0.87 -8.17
CA LEU A 129 -7.53 -1.54 -6.92
C LEU A 129 -6.97 -2.97 -6.92
N PRO A 130 -6.66 -3.54 -5.75
CA PRO A 130 -6.12 -4.90 -5.63
C PRO A 130 -7.20 -6.00 -5.73
N CYS A 131 -8.45 -5.66 -5.42
CA CYS A 131 -9.59 -6.59 -5.40
C CYS A 131 -10.91 -5.81 -5.44
N ALA A 132 -12.03 -6.50 -5.68
CA ALA A 132 -13.37 -5.90 -5.70
C ALA A 132 -13.73 -5.22 -4.36
N ALA A 133 -13.36 -5.85 -3.24
CA ALA A 133 -13.73 -5.40 -1.91
C ALA A 133 -13.07 -4.06 -1.50
N ALA A 134 -12.04 -3.62 -2.24
CA ALA A 134 -11.34 -2.36 -2.01
C ALA A 134 -12.13 -1.11 -2.47
N GLU A 135 -13.16 -1.27 -3.31
CA GLU A 135 -13.84 -0.14 -3.95
C GLU A 135 -14.52 0.80 -2.94
N ALA A 136 -15.20 0.24 -1.94
CA ALA A 136 -15.89 1.03 -0.93
C ALA A 136 -14.91 1.87 -0.09
N ASP A 137 -13.81 1.25 0.35
CA ASP A 137 -12.79 1.93 1.15
C ASP A 137 -12.02 2.96 0.33
N HIS A 138 -11.74 2.68 -0.94
CA HIS A 138 -11.13 3.65 -1.85
C HIS A 138 -11.98 4.93 -1.97
N LYS A 139 -13.30 4.78 -2.17
CA LYS A 139 -14.23 5.92 -2.20
C LYS A 139 -14.27 6.67 -0.88
N PHE A 140 -14.27 5.95 0.24
CA PHE A 140 -14.18 6.56 1.58
C PHE A 140 -12.92 7.41 1.73
N TRP A 141 -11.76 6.87 1.39
CA TRP A 141 -10.49 7.58 1.50
C TRP A 141 -10.43 8.82 0.61
N ILE A 142 -10.88 8.73 -0.65
CA ILE A 142 -10.96 9.90 -1.54
C ILE A 142 -11.89 10.96 -0.95
N SER A 143 -13.05 10.58 -0.41
CA SER A 143 -13.97 11.54 0.22
C SER A 143 -13.34 12.23 1.44
N MET A 144 -12.58 11.48 2.25
CA MET A 144 -11.95 11.99 3.46
C MET A 144 -10.71 12.86 3.19
N LEU A 145 -9.92 12.51 2.18
CA LEU A 145 -8.57 13.05 1.99
C LEU A 145 -8.36 13.78 0.66
N GLY A 146 -9.21 13.54 -0.35
CA GLY A 146 -9.06 14.09 -1.71
C GLY A 146 -9.72 15.46 -1.94
N GLY A 147 -10.28 16.06 -0.89
CA GLY A 147 -10.84 17.43 -0.90
C GLY A 147 -9.77 18.50 -0.88
#